data_AF-A0A4Y4CUX4-F1
#
_entry.id   AF-A0A4Y4CUX4-F1
#
_cell.length_a   1.000
_cell.length_b   1.000
_cell.length_c   1.000
_cell.angle_alpha   90.00
_cell.angle_beta   90.00
_cell.angle_gamma   90.00
#
_symmetry.space_group_name_H-M   'P 1'
#
loop_
_entity.id
_entity.type
_entity.pdbx_description
1 polymer ?
#
loop_
_entity_poly.entity_id
_entity_poly.type
_entity_poly.pdbx_seq_one_letter_code
_entity_poly.pdbx_strand_id
1 'polypeptide(L)'
;MCGHCLADGCDSLAPPAVKLELHDEPISLDTRTSYKTLTLLGPPQARGGQQVLGLTRGTATVRFETRVSSYVDPSGRWECASPQLTVRYGFSPMTVYVAREFPPGSCAYREIHEHEMRHVRAYQAHLKAIEKTLADALQARFAGTGPWRGPRGETNARLQAELQERWVPFVKREINKVDAAQALIDTPEEYARVAASCGGEIRRLTR
;
A
#
# COMPACT_ATOMS: atom_id res chain seq x y z
N MET A 1 -29.20 5.55 -49.04
CA MET A 1 -27.79 6.00 -48.93
C MET A 1 -27.58 6.48 -47.49
N CYS A 2 -26.95 5.67 -46.64
CA CYS A 2 -26.56 6.12 -45.29
C CYS A 2 -25.40 7.10 -45.46
N GLY A 3 -25.71 8.39 -45.31
CA GLY A 3 -24.72 9.44 -45.28
C GLY A 3 -23.78 9.20 -44.11
N HIS A 4 -22.49 9.07 -44.43
CA HIS A 4 -21.32 9.20 -43.57
C HIS A 4 -21.65 9.25 -42.06
N CYS A 5 -21.52 8.11 -41.37
CA CYS A 5 -21.22 8.13 -39.95
C CYS A 5 -19.92 8.94 -39.80
N LEU A 6 -20.03 10.24 -39.53
CA LEU A 6 -18.89 11.05 -39.11
C LEU A 6 -18.31 10.33 -37.90
N ALA A 7 -17.06 9.90 -37.99
CA ALA A 7 -16.33 9.38 -36.85
C ALA A 7 -16.46 10.41 -35.73
N ASP A 8 -16.92 9.97 -34.56
CA ASP A 8 -17.06 10.85 -33.41
C ASP A 8 -15.66 11.41 -33.11
N GLY A 9 -15.50 12.74 -33.03
CA GLY A 9 -14.18 13.34 -32.77
C GLY A 9 -13.55 12.82 -31.48
N CYS A 10 -14.38 12.31 -30.57
CA CYS A 10 -13.97 11.61 -29.35
C CYS A 10 -13.22 10.30 -29.62
N ASP A 11 -13.50 9.60 -30.72
CA ASP A 11 -12.86 8.35 -31.12
C ASP A 11 -11.41 8.57 -31.64
N SER A 12 -11.02 9.84 -31.86
CA SER A 12 -9.63 10.20 -32.16
C SER A 12 -8.70 10.18 -30.94
N LEU A 13 -9.27 10.15 -29.73
CA LEU A 13 -8.49 10.05 -28.49
C LEU A 13 -7.97 8.63 -28.30
N ALA A 14 -6.73 8.51 -27.83
CA ALA A 14 -6.24 7.22 -27.33
C ALA A 14 -7.21 6.68 -26.27
N PRO A 15 -7.44 5.35 -26.18
CA PRO A 15 -8.30 4.79 -25.15
C PRO A 15 -7.78 5.11 -23.74
N PRO A 16 -8.66 5.31 -22.75
CA PRO A 16 -8.23 5.48 -21.37
C PRO A 16 -7.44 4.25 -20.90
N ALA A 17 -6.44 4.45 -20.07
CA ALA A 17 -5.60 3.36 -19.58
C ALA A 17 -5.26 3.51 -18.11
N VAL A 18 -5.02 2.37 -17.46
CA VAL A 18 -4.59 2.28 -16.07
C VAL A 18 -3.33 1.43 -16.00
N LYS A 19 -2.29 1.97 -15.39
CA LYS A 19 -1.05 1.28 -15.06
C LYS A 19 -0.87 1.25 -13.54
N LEU A 20 -0.49 0.11 -13.01
CA LEU A 20 -0.12 -0.04 -11.60
C LEU A 20 1.40 -0.14 -11.48
N GLU A 21 1.95 0.47 -10.44
CA GLU A 21 3.36 0.41 -10.09
C GLU A 21 3.50 0.21 -8.58
N LEU A 22 4.33 -0.75 -8.17
CA LEU A 22 4.70 -0.87 -6.77
C LEU A 22 5.57 0.33 -6.37
N HIS A 23 5.26 0.90 -5.22
CA HIS A 23 6.13 1.88 -4.59
C HIS A 23 7.23 1.13 -3.84
N ASP A 24 8.40 1.06 -4.45
CA ASP A 24 9.59 0.44 -3.88
C ASP A 24 10.44 1.48 -3.17
N GLU A 25 10.52 1.37 -1.84
CA GLU A 25 11.38 2.18 -0.99
C GLU A 25 12.18 1.25 -0.07
N PRO A 26 13.49 1.51 0.14
CA PRO A 26 14.30 0.74 1.07
C PRO A 26 13.72 0.73 2.48
N ILE A 27 13.78 -0.44 3.12
CA ILE A 27 13.37 -0.60 4.51
C ILE A 27 14.38 0.09 5.41
N SER A 28 13.88 0.85 6.37
CA SER A 28 14.69 1.47 7.41
C SER A 28 14.83 0.54 8.61
N LEU A 29 16.00 0.54 9.25
CA LEU A 29 16.25 -0.19 10.49
C LEU A 29 16.43 0.81 11.65
N ASP A 30 15.68 0.63 12.73
CA ASP A 30 15.86 1.37 13.99
C ASP A 30 16.27 0.42 15.11
N THR A 31 17.46 0.66 15.66
CA THR A 31 18.01 -0.07 16.83
C THR A 31 18.17 0.82 18.05
N ARG A 32 17.48 1.96 18.09
CA ARG A 32 17.63 3.01 19.12
C ARG A 32 16.42 3.08 20.04
N THR A 33 15.29 2.54 19.60
CA THR A 33 14.03 2.52 20.35
C THR A 33 14.04 1.42 21.40
N SER A 34 13.57 1.70 22.62
CA SER A 34 13.53 0.70 23.70
C SER A 34 12.35 -0.26 23.55
N TYR A 35 12.47 -1.51 24.05
CA TYR A 35 11.36 -2.46 24.04
C TYR A 35 10.12 -1.93 24.77
N LYS A 36 10.29 -1.09 25.81
CA LYS A 36 9.18 -0.44 26.53
C LYS A 36 8.41 0.49 25.61
N THR A 37 9.10 1.29 24.80
CA THR A 37 8.49 2.17 23.80
C THR A 37 7.83 1.35 22.70
N LEU A 38 8.49 0.30 22.21
CA LEU A 38 7.92 -0.59 21.19
C LEU A 38 6.64 -1.27 21.68
N THR A 39 6.58 -1.67 22.96
CA THR A 39 5.38 -2.29 23.56
C THR A 39 4.19 -1.33 23.58
N LEU A 40 4.42 -0.02 23.73
CA LEU A 40 3.35 0.99 23.64
C LEU A 40 2.88 1.22 22.20
N LEU A 41 3.80 1.13 21.24
CA LEU A 41 3.54 1.31 19.80
C LEU A 41 2.96 0.06 19.13
N GLY A 42 3.19 -1.11 19.72
CA GLY A 42 2.76 -2.40 19.21
C GLY A 42 1.22 -2.55 19.19
N PRO A 43 0.74 -3.59 18.49
CA PRO A 43 -0.68 -3.81 18.31
C PRO A 43 -1.38 -4.07 19.66
N PRO A 44 -2.70 -3.75 19.79
CA PRO A 44 -3.42 -3.90 21.06
C PRO A 44 -3.34 -5.29 21.69
N GLN A 45 -3.20 -6.34 20.85
CA GLN A 45 -3.04 -7.72 21.29
C GLN A 45 -1.77 -7.94 22.14
N ALA A 46 -0.68 -7.21 21.84
CA ALA A 46 0.55 -7.26 22.64
C ALA A 46 0.40 -6.62 24.02
N ARG A 47 -0.65 -5.81 24.26
CA ARG A 47 -0.88 -5.11 25.55
C ARG A 47 -1.35 -6.04 26.67
N GLY A 48 -1.58 -7.33 26.40
CA GLY A 48 -1.92 -8.37 27.38
C GLY A 48 -0.76 -8.82 28.28
N GLY A 49 0.24 -7.97 28.53
CA GLY A 49 1.41 -8.27 29.36
C GLY A 49 2.61 -8.87 28.61
N GLN A 50 2.55 -8.98 27.28
CA GLN A 50 3.67 -9.41 26.46
C GLN A 50 4.55 -8.22 26.05
N GLN A 51 5.86 -8.43 26.03
CA GLN A 51 6.83 -7.39 25.67
C GLN A 51 7.13 -7.46 24.17
N VAL A 52 7.06 -6.33 23.50
CA VAL A 52 7.39 -6.20 22.07
C VAL A 52 8.88 -5.91 21.95
N LEU A 53 9.63 -6.89 21.46
CA LEU A 53 11.09 -6.84 21.36
C LEU A 53 11.59 -6.36 19.99
N GLY A 54 10.77 -6.58 18.97
CA GLY A 54 10.91 -6.04 17.62
C GLY A 54 9.53 -5.60 17.12
N LEU A 55 9.53 -4.74 16.10
CA LEU A 55 8.30 -4.30 15.47
C LEU A 55 8.58 -3.98 14.01
N THR A 56 7.74 -4.43 13.10
CA THR A 56 7.78 -4.01 11.70
C THR A 56 6.56 -3.15 11.42
N ARG A 57 6.78 -1.91 10.95
CA ARG A 57 5.70 -0.96 10.67
C ARG A 57 5.83 -0.40 9.27
N GLY A 58 4.85 -0.73 8.42
CA GLY A 58 4.66 -0.10 7.11
C GLY A 58 3.49 0.89 7.13
N THR A 59 3.66 2.08 6.58
CA THR A 59 2.55 3.03 6.36
C THR A 59 2.03 2.92 4.93
N ALA A 60 0.76 2.54 4.76
CA ALA A 60 0.17 2.41 3.43
C ALA A 60 0.16 3.76 2.68
N THR A 61 0.78 3.76 1.49
CA THR A 61 0.86 4.92 0.61
C THR A 61 0.24 4.61 -0.74
N VAL A 62 -0.44 5.61 -1.30
CA VAL A 62 -1.09 5.54 -2.62
C VAL A 62 -0.94 6.91 -3.28
N ARG A 63 -0.47 6.93 -4.53
CA ARG A 63 -0.39 8.13 -5.35
C ARG A 63 -0.97 7.84 -6.72
N PHE A 64 -1.82 8.75 -7.19
CA PHE A 64 -2.37 8.72 -8.54
C PHE A 64 -1.69 9.83 -9.36
N GLU A 65 -1.06 9.44 -10.45
CA GLU A 65 -0.57 10.36 -11.47
C GLU A 65 -1.52 10.27 -12.67
N THR A 66 -2.07 11.40 -13.10
CA THR A 66 -3.10 11.44 -14.13
C THR A 66 -2.64 12.31 -15.30
N ARG A 67 -2.82 11.82 -16.53
CA ARG A 67 -2.74 12.65 -17.75
C ARG A 67 -4.06 12.53 -18.49
N VAL A 68 -4.69 13.66 -18.83
CA VAL A 68 -5.99 13.66 -19.47
C VAL A 68 -5.87 14.35 -20.82
N SER A 69 -6.14 13.62 -21.88
CA SER A 69 -6.31 14.19 -23.23
C SER A 69 -7.79 14.49 -23.44
N SER A 70 -8.13 15.65 -24.00
CA SER A 70 -9.53 16.00 -24.26
C SER A 70 -9.76 16.48 -25.68
N TYR A 71 -11.00 16.30 -26.14
CA TYR A 71 -11.53 16.80 -27.39
C TYR A 71 -12.81 17.58 -27.08
N VAL A 72 -12.90 18.83 -27.52
CA VAL A 72 -14.10 19.65 -27.36
C VAL A 72 -14.92 19.55 -28.64
N ASP A 73 -16.21 19.31 -28.51
CA ASP A 73 -17.11 19.18 -29.65
C ASP A 73 -17.27 20.52 -30.41
N PRO A 74 -17.72 20.50 -31.67
CA PRO A 74 -17.92 21.73 -32.44
C PRO A 74 -18.90 22.73 -31.80
N SER A 75 -19.84 22.29 -30.96
CA SER A 75 -20.74 23.21 -30.24
C SER A 75 -20.07 23.93 -29.07
N GLY A 76 -18.88 23.48 -28.64
CA GLY A 76 -18.12 24.05 -27.53
C GLY A 76 -18.72 23.78 -26.15
N ARG A 77 -19.83 23.04 -26.07
CA ARG A 77 -20.57 22.75 -24.84
C ARG A 77 -20.17 21.42 -24.22
N TRP A 78 -19.70 20.48 -25.04
CA TRP A 78 -19.37 19.13 -24.64
C TRP A 78 -17.89 18.86 -24.86
N GLU A 79 -17.32 18.04 -23.99
CA GLU A 79 -15.98 17.50 -24.18
C GLU A 79 -15.98 15.99 -23.99
N CYS A 80 -15.01 15.37 -24.65
CA CYS A 80 -14.57 14.02 -24.37
C CYS A 80 -13.21 14.07 -23.69
N ALA A 81 -12.98 13.17 -22.76
CA ALA A 81 -11.72 13.06 -22.05
C ALA A 81 -11.25 11.61 -21.97
N SER A 82 -9.97 11.39 -22.22
CA SER A 82 -9.32 10.10 -22.07
C SER A 82 -8.25 10.17 -20.99
N PRO A 83 -8.54 9.66 -19.77
CA PRO A 83 -7.56 9.63 -18.70
C PRO A 83 -6.57 8.48 -18.86
N GLN A 84 -5.29 8.80 -18.68
CA GLN A 84 -4.18 7.88 -18.49
C GLN A 84 -3.77 7.95 -17.02
N LEU A 85 -3.90 6.84 -16.31
CA LEU A 85 -3.70 6.75 -14.86
C LEU A 85 -2.49 5.89 -14.56
N THR A 86 -1.54 6.40 -13.79
CA THR A 86 -0.48 5.62 -13.15
C THR A 86 -0.74 5.60 -11.65
N VAL A 87 -0.95 4.42 -11.09
CA VAL A 87 -1.24 4.22 -9.67
C VAL A 87 -0.03 3.62 -9.00
N ARG A 88 0.60 4.41 -8.12
CA ARG A 88 1.73 3.98 -7.30
C ARG A 88 1.25 3.62 -5.91
N TYR A 89 1.52 2.40 -5.45
CA TYR A 89 0.99 1.90 -4.18
C TYR A 89 2.02 1.03 -3.44
N GLY A 90 2.02 1.07 -2.12
CA GLY A 90 2.96 0.30 -1.31
C GLY A 90 3.00 0.75 0.16
N PHE A 91 4.13 0.52 0.81
CA PHE A 91 4.40 0.99 2.18
C PHE A 91 5.54 2.00 2.18
N SER A 92 5.30 3.20 2.73
CA SER A 92 6.30 4.26 2.88
C SER A 92 5.92 5.19 4.05
N PRO A 93 6.78 5.34 5.07
CA PRO A 93 7.99 4.54 5.30
C PRO A 93 7.64 3.10 5.73
N MET A 94 8.60 2.19 5.54
CA MET A 94 8.62 0.86 6.15
C MET A 94 9.84 0.73 7.06
N THR A 95 9.59 0.56 8.36
CA THR A 95 10.65 0.52 9.38
C THR A 95 10.59 -0.79 10.15
N VAL A 96 11.74 -1.46 10.23
CA VAL A 96 12.00 -2.58 11.13
C VAL A 96 12.66 -2.02 12.38
N TYR A 97 12.07 -2.30 13.53
CA TYR A 97 12.58 -1.94 14.84
C TYR A 97 13.13 -3.19 15.52
N VAL A 98 14.32 -3.08 16.08
CA VAL A 98 14.86 -4.03 17.06
C VAL A 98 15.16 -3.26 18.32
N ALA A 99 14.67 -3.72 19.47
CA ALA A 99 14.87 -2.99 20.71
C ALA A 99 16.36 -2.75 21.00
N ARG A 100 16.70 -1.53 21.40
CA ARG A 100 18.09 -1.10 21.66
C ARG A 100 18.82 -1.93 22.72
N GLU A 101 18.05 -2.59 23.59
CA GLU A 101 18.57 -3.50 24.62
C GLU A 101 19.27 -4.73 24.01
N PHE A 102 19.09 -5.00 22.71
CA PHE A 102 19.74 -6.09 21.98
C PHE A 102 20.72 -5.53 20.94
N PRO A 103 22.03 -5.45 21.24
CA PRO A 103 23.01 -4.89 20.32
C PRO A 103 23.11 -5.68 19.01
N PRO A 104 23.34 -5.00 17.87
CA PRO A 104 23.62 -5.66 16.59
C PRO A 104 24.74 -6.70 16.73
N GLY A 105 24.53 -7.89 16.14
CA GLY A 105 25.47 -9.01 16.19
C GLY A 105 25.27 -9.97 17.39
N SER A 106 24.50 -9.58 18.41
CA SER A 106 24.09 -10.49 19.48
C SER A 106 23.18 -11.61 18.95
N CYS A 107 23.09 -12.73 19.68
CA CYS A 107 22.16 -13.80 19.35
C CYS A 107 20.72 -13.27 19.35
N ALA A 108 20.33 -12.57 20.42
CA ALA A 108 18.99 -12.02 20.58
C ALA A 108 18.61 -11.08 19.43
N TYR A 109 19.52 -10.20 19.03
CA TYR A 109 19.31 -9.30 17.89
C TYR A 109 18.99 -10.07 16.60
N ARG A 110 19.76 -11.13 16.29
CA ARG A 110 19.54 -11.92 15.08
C ARG A 110 18.17 -12.58 15.06
N GLU A 111 17.78 -13.24 16.16
CA GLU A 111 16.47 -13.90 16.27
C GLU A 111 15.31 -12.89 16.11
N ILE A 112 15.39 -11.75 16.78
CA ILE A 112 14.36 -10.71 16.69
C ILE A 112 14.33 -10.12 15.28
N HIS A 113 15.47 -9.75 14.72
CA HIS A 113 15.53 -9.20 13.38
C HIS A 113 15.02 -10.19 12.31
N GLU A 114 15.38 -11.47 12.42
CA GLU A 114 14.88 -12.51 11.51
C GLU A 114 13.36 -12.69 11.62
N HIS A 115 12.81 -12.61 12.83
CA HIS A 115 11.37 -12.57 13.07
C HIS A 115 10.73 -11.38 12.34
N GLU A 116 11.24 -10.16 12.55
CA GLU A 116 10.74 -8.95 11.90
C GLU A 116 10.83 -9.01 10.37
N MET A 117 11.89 -9.61 9.84
CA MET A 117 12.00 -9.80 8.39
C MET A 117 10.95 -10.76 7.83
N ARG A 118 10.27 -11.59 8.63
CA ARG A 118 9.09 -12.34 8.16
C ARG A 118 7.88 -11.42 7.98
N HIS A 119 7.71 -10.42 8.85
CA HIS A 119 6.69 -9.38 8.67
C HIS A 119 6.91 -8.59 7.39
N VAL A 120 8.16 -8.20 7.12
CA VAL A 120 8.54 -7.57 5.84
C VAL A 120 8.13 -8.42 4.64
N ARG A 121 8.45 -9.72 4.67
CA ARG A 121 8.09 -10.64 3.57
C ARG A 121 6.57 -10.76 3.41
N ALA A 122 5.82 -10.76 4.51
CA ALA A 122 4.35 -10.76 4.47
C ALA A 122 3.80 -9.47 3.83
N TYR A 123 4.35 -8.29 4.16
CA TYR A 123 4.02 -7.04 3.49
C TYR A 123 4.27 -7.10 1.97
N GLN A 124 5.46 -7.54 1.57
CA GLN A 124 5.83 -7.64 0.15
C GLN A 124 4.97 -8.66 -0.61
N ALA A 125 4.69 -9.81 0.00
CA ALA A 125 3.84 -10.85 -0.60
C ALA A 125 2.40 -10.35 -0.77
N HIS A 126 1.87 -9.64 0.24
CA HIS A 126 0.53 -9.08 0.19
C HIS A 126 0.36 -8.06 -0.93
N LEU A 127 1.32 -7.13 -1.10
CA LEU A 127 1.26 -6.15 -2.20
C LEU A 127 1.17 -6.82 -3.58
N LYS A 128 1.96 -7.89 -3.80
CA LYS A 128 1.90 -8.67 -5.04
C LYS A 128 0.55 -9.38 -5.20
N ALA A 129 0.00 -9.93 -4.12
CA ALA A 129 -1.26 -10.66 -4.14
C ALA A 129 -2.47 -9.77 -4.49
N ILE A 130 -2.48 -8.50 -4.06
CA ILE A 130 -3.59 -7.59 -4.32
C ILE A 130 -3.52 -6.89 -5.69
N GLU A 131 -2.39 -6.98 -6.40
CA GLU A 131 -2.17 -6.26 -7.66
C GLU A 131 -3.30 -6.51 -8.67
N LYS A 132 -3.68 -7.77 -8.88
CA LYS A 132 -4.76 -8.13 -9.81
C LYS A 132 -6.11 -7.54 -9.38
N THR A 133 -6.46 -7.63 -8.10
CA THR A 133 -7.71 -7.06 -7.57
C THR A 133 -7.79 -5.55 -7.79
N LEU A 134 -6.68 -4.85 -7.56
CA LEU A 134 -6.60 -3.41 -7.79
C LEU A 134 -6.69 -3.08 -9.29
N ALA A 135 -5.94 -3.81 -10.13
CA ALA A 135 -5.93 -3.63 -11.57
C ALA A 135 -7.33 -3.82 -12.16
N ASP A 136 -8.00 -4.92 -11.84
CA ASP A 136 -9.34 -5.24 -12.36
C ASP A 136 -10.36 -4.15 -11.95
N ALA A 137 -10.35 -3.72 -10.68
CA ALA A 137 -11.28 -2.70 -10.18
C ALA A 137 -11.06 -1.33 -10.84
N LEU A 138 -9.80 -0.90 -10.97
CA LEU A 138 -9.46 0.38 -11.58
C LEU A 138 -9.68 0.36 -13.10
N GLN A 139 -9.32 -0.73 -13.79
CA GLN A 139 -9.56 -0.88 -15.22
C GLN A 139 -11.06 -0.84 -15.52
N ALA A 140 -11.87 -1.57 -14.76
CA ALA A 140 -13.32 -1.57 -14.93
C ALA A 140 -13.93 -0.17 -14.80
N ARG A 141 -13.43 0.67 -13.87
CA ARG A 141 -13.93 2.03 -13.69
C ARG A 141 -13.42 3.01 -14.75
N PHE A 142 -12.12 3.00 -15.02
CA PHE A 142 -11.46 4.09 -15.73
C PHE A 142 -11.15 3.78 -17.20
N ALA A 143 -11.02 2.50 -17.56
CA ALA A 143 -10.63 2.06 -18.90
C ALA A 143 -11.67 1.16 -19.60
N GLY A 144 -12.74 0.74 -18.92
CA GLY A 144 -13.67 -0.27 -19.42
C GLY A 144 -14.63 0.16 -20.53
N THR A 145 -14.84 1.47 -20.75
CA THR A 145 -15.96 1.97 -21.59
C THR A 145 -15.57 3.03 -22.63
N GLY A 146 -14.27 3.25 -22.87
CA GLY A 146 -13.79 4.29 -23.81
C GLY A 146 -13.77 5.71 -23.22
N PRO A 147 -13.51 6.75 -24.04
CA PRO A 147 -13.41 8.13 -23.59
C PRO A 147 -14.65 8.62 -22.84
N TRP A 148 -14.43 9.34 -21.76
CA TRP A 148 -15.48 9.91 -20.91
C TRP A 148 -16.12 11.10 -21.63
N ARG A 149 -17.43 11.28 -21.49
CA ARG A 149 -18.16 12.40 -22.09
C ARG A 149 -18.80 13.26 -21.01
N GLY A 150 -18.72 14.57 -21.15
CA GLY A 150 -19.30 15.49 -20.16
C GLY A 150 -19.30 16.95 -20.60
N PRO A 151 -19.84 17.85 -19.77
CA PRO A 151 -19.74 19.29 -19.99
C PRO A 151 -18.27 19.72 -20.04
N ARG A 152 -17.97 20.69 -20.91
CA ARG A 152 -16.61 21.22 -21.06
C ARG A 152 -16.05 21.72 -19.72
N GLY A 153 -14.82 21.33 -19.40
CA GLY A 153 -14.05 21.82 -18.26
C GLY A 153 -14.31 21.12 -16.93
N GLU A 154 -15.27 20.20 -16.85
CA GLU A 154 -15.60 19.53 -15.58
C GLU A 154 -14.84 18.21 -15.38
N THR A 155 -14.40 17.57 -16.46
CA THR A 155 -14.02 16.15 -16.42
C THR A 155 -12.79 15.90 -15.53
N ASN A 156 -11.78 16.77 -15.62
CA ASN A 156 -10.57 16.61 -14.81
C ASN A 156 -10.84 16.84 -13.32
N ALA A 157 -11.60 17.87 -12.95
CA ALA A 157 -11.92 18.16 -11.55
C ALA A 157 -12.71 17.00 -10.91
N ARG A 158 -13.68 16.46 -11.65
CA ARG A 158 -14.47 15.29 -11.21
C ARG A 158 -13.61 14.04 -11.06
N LEU A 159 -12.67 13.81 -11.99
CA LEU A 159 -11.71 12.70 -11.89
C LEU A 159 -10.87 12.81 -10.62
N GLN A 160 -10.28 13.97 -10.34
CA GLN A 160 -9.45 14.16 -9.14
C GLN A 160 -10.24 13.95 -7.85
N ALA A 161 -11.46 14.50 -7.77
CA ALA A 161 -12.33 14.31 -6.62
C ALA A 161 -12.65 12.82 -6.40
N GLU A 162 -13.03 12.10 -7.45
CA GLU A 162 -13.32 10.66 -7.34
C GLU A 162 -12.09 9.85 -6.90
N LEU A 163 -10.92 10.14 -7.47
CA LEU A 163 -9.68 9.47 -7.10
C LEU A 163 -9.39 9.67 -5.60
N GLN A 164 -9.52 10.90 -5.11
CA GLN A 164 -9.22 11.24 -3.72
C GLN A 164 -10.23 10.70 -2.73
N GLU A 165 -11.53 10.81 -3.03
CA GLU A 165 -12.61 10.49 -2.09
C GLU A 165 -12.95 9.00 -2.09
N ARG A 166 -12.82 8.32 -3.23
CA ARG A 166 -13.23 6.91 -3.38
C ARG A 166 -12.06 5.97 -3.54
N TRP A 167 -11.11 6.28 -4.43
CA TRP A 167 -10.10 5.32 -4.85
C TRP A 167 -8.88 5.27 -3.93
N VAL A 168 -8.41 6.39 -3.40
CA VAL A 168 -7.35 6.41 -2.39
C VAL A 168 -7.74 5.59 -1.15
N PRO A 169 -8.93 5.77 -0.53
CA PRO A 169 -9.36 4.93 0.59
C PRO A 169 -9.55 3.46 0.20
N PHE A 170 -10.06 3.18 -1.00
CA PHE A 170 -10.20 1.81 -1.50
C PHE A 170 -8.85 1.09 -1.54
N VAL A 171 -7.86 1.66 -2.23
CA VAL A 171 -6.53 1.04 -2.37
C VAL A 171 -5.86 0.90 -1.00
N LYS A 172 -5.93 1.92 -0.14
CA LYS A 172 -5.37 1.84 1.23
C LYS A 172 -5.98 0.71 2.05
N ARG A 173 -7.30 0.51 1.97
CA ARG A 173 -7.98 -0.59 2.66
C ARG A 173 -7.51 -1.95 2.15
N GLU A 174 -7.32 -2.11 0.84
CA GLU A 174 -6.80 -3.36 0.28
C GLU A 174 -5.35 -3.63 0.73
N ILE A 175 -4.51 -2.59 0.81
CA ILE A 175 -3.14 -2.70 1.35
C ILE A 175 -3.17 -3.13 2.83
N ASN A 176 -4.03 -2.51 3.65
CA ASN A 176 -4.10 -2.78 5.09
C ASN A 176 -4.67 -4.16 5.45
N LYS A 177 -5.23 -4.92 4.50
CA LYS A 177 -5.62 -6.32 4.75
C LYS A 177 -4.45 -7.23 5.12
N VAL A 178 -3.21 -6.78 4.90
CA VAL A 178 -1.99 -7.47 5.36
C VAL A 178 -1.99 -7.72 6.88
N ASP A 179 -2.70 -6.91 7.67
CA ASP A 179 -2.74 -7.04 9.14
C ASP A 179 -3.19 -8.44 9.57
N ALA A 180 -4.07 -9.08 8.78
CA ALA A 180 -4.50 -10.46 9.03
C ALA A 180 -3.35 -11.47 8.83
N ALA A 181 -2.51 -11.28 7.81
CA ALA A 181 -1.34 -12.13 7.58
C ALA A 181 -0.24 -11.88 8.62
N GLN A 182 -0.08 -10.64 9.08
CA GLN A 182 0.86 -10.28 10.15
C GLN A 182 0.50 -10.96 11.46
N ALA A 183 -0.78 -10.96 11.84
CA ALA A 183 -1.27 -11.60 13.06
C ALA A 183 -1.03 -13.13 13.10
N LEU A 184 -0.86 -13.78 11.94
CA LEU A 184 -0.51 -15.21 11.87
C LEU A 184 0.97 -15.48 12.18
N ILE A 185 1.83 -14.46 12.13
CA ILE A 185 3.26 -14.56 12.48
C ILE A 185 3.44 -14.35 13.99
N ASP A 186 2.72 -13.37 14.55
CA ASP A 186 2.75 -12.99 15.97
C ASP A 186 1.93 -13.94 16.87
N THR A 187 2.29 -15.23 16.87
CA THR A 187 1.63 -16.22 17.74
C THR A 187 2.23 -16.22 19.15
N PRO A 188 1.45 -16.52 20.21
CA PRO A 188 1.97 -16.67 21.57
C PRO A 188 3.12 -17.69 21.66
N GLU A 189 3.04 -18.77 20.89
CA GLU A 189 4.06 -19.81 20.79
C GLU A 189 5.37 -19.26 20.21
N GLU A 190 5.28 -18.41 19.20
CA GLU A 190 6.44 -17.75 18.59
C GLU A 190 7.09 -16.76 19.57
N TYR A 191 6.32 -15.98 20.32
CA TYR A 191 6.86 -15.15 21.41
C TYR A 191 7.57 -15.98 22.47
N ALA A 192 6.99 -17.11 22.87
CA ALA A 192 7.59 -18.02 23.84
C ALA A 192 8.90 -18.64 23.32
N ARG A 193 8.93 -19.03 22.04
CA ARG A 193 10.13 -19.53 21.35
C ARG A 193 11.24 -18.49 21.39
N VAL A 194 10.98 -17.29 20.88
CA VAL A 194 11.96 -16.19 20.81
C VAL A 194 12.45 -15.83 22.21
N ALA A 195 11.56 -15.75 23.21
CA ALA A 195 11.97 -15.46 24.59
C ALA A 195 12.83 -16.56 25.23
N ALA A 196 12.72 -17.82 24.79
CA ALA A 196 13.54 -18.93 25.25
C ALA A 196 14.87 -19.07 24.50
N SER A 197 15.03 -18.36 23.36
CA SER A 197 16.24 -18.36 22.55
C SER A 197 17.45 -17.79 23.29
N CYS A 198 18.63 -18.02 22.72
CA CYS A 198 19.88 -17.35 23.14
C CYS A 198 20.25 -17.58 24.61
N GLY A 199 19.99 -18.78 25.12
CA GLY A 199 20.32 -19.14 26.51
C GLY A 199 19.62 -18.26 27.55
N GLY A 200 18.44 -17.72 27.22
CA GLY A 200 17.67 -16.86 28.13
C GLY A 200 18.22 -15.43 28.27
N GLU A 201 19.13 -15.00 27.40
CA GLU A 201 19.58 -13.60 27.29
C GLU A 201 18.39 -12.63 27.20
N ILE A 202 17.41 -12.95 26.34
CA ILE A 202 16.22 -12.12 26.14
C ILE A 202 15.46 -11.92 27.46
N ARG A 203 15.15 -12.99 28.18
CA ARG A 203 14.47 -12.92 29.48
C ARG A 203 15.25 -12.13 30.55
N ARG A 204 16.58 -12.15 30.50
CA ARG A 204 17.42 -11.42 31.46
C ARG A 204 17.38 -9.92 31.21
N LEU A 205 17.38 -9.50 29.94
CA LEU A 205 17.43 -8.09 29.54
C LEU A 205 16.06 -7.41 29.57
N THR A 206 14.98 -8.18 29.58
CA THR A 206 13.61 -7.65 29.58
C THR A 206 12.90 -7.81 30.93
N ARG A 207 13.62 -8.21 31.98
CA ARG A 207 13.09 -8.33 33.34
C ARG A 207 12.85 -6.99 34.03
#